data_AF-A0A2H0P4V4-F1
#
_entry.id   AF-A0A2H0P4V4-F1
#
_cell.length_a   1.000
_cell.length_b   1.000
_cell.length_c   1.000
_cell.angle_alpha   90.00
_cell.angle_beta   90.00
_cell.angle_gamma   90.00
#
_symmetry.space_group_name_H-M   'P 1'
#
loop_
_entity.id
_entity.type
_entity.pdbx_description
1 polymer ?
#
loop_
_entity_poly.entity_id
_entity_poly.type
_entity_poly.pdbx_seq_one_letter_code
_entity_poly.pdbx_strand_id
1 'polypeptide(L)'
;MPKRNDPKPEAPKIGTLSEDCLRRLEDAFSLGCSDAEACCFAGVTLQVFQEYLKADPAFKDRREILKQRPQLLARQTVFKALKEDPQIALEYLDRVSGCKT
;
A
#
# COMPACT_ATOMS: atom_id res chain seq x y z
N MET A 1 37.28 12.99 0.43
CA MET A 1 35.81 12.94 0.27
C MET A 1 35.22 12.48 1.60
N PRO A 2 34.36 13.27 2.28
CA PRO A 2 33.79 12.83 3.55
C PRO A 2 32.66 11.83 3.28
N LYS A 3 32.66 10.73 4.03
CA LYS A 3 31.63 9.69 3.97
C LYS A 3 30.30 10.31 4.43
N ARG A 4 29.25 10.17 3.62
CA ARG A 4 27.88 10.46 4.07
C ARG A 4 27.56 9.48 5.19
N ASN A 5 27.60 9.97 6.42
CA ASN A 5 26.96 9.28 7.53
C ASN A 5 25.47 9.54 7.37
N ASP A 6 24.77 8.63 6.71
CA ASP A 6 23.32 8.56 6.85
C ASP A 6 23.03 8.27 8.33
N PRO A 7 22.19 9.09 9.01
CA PRO A 7 21.87 8.84 10.40
C PRO A 7 21.23 7.45 10.51
N LYS A 8 21.85 6.59 11.33
CA LYS A 8 21.31 5.29 11.71
C LYS A 8 19.88 5.51 12.22
N PRO A 9 18.87 4.76 11.74
CA PRO A 9 17.50 4.94 12.22
C PRO A 9 17.47 4.69 13.73
N GLU A 10 17.24 5.76 14.49
CA GLU A 10 17.02 5.68 15.93
C GLU A 10 15.74 4.89 16.16
N ALA A 11 15.83 3.83 16.97
CA ALA A 11 14.68 3.00 17.30
C ALA A 11 13.58 3.88 17.92
N PRO A 12 12.32 3.79 17.44
CA PRO A 12 11.26 4.66 17.91
C PRO A 12 10.99 4.37 19.39
N LYS A 13 11.07 5.43 20.20
CA LYS A 13 10.68 5.41 21.61
C LYS A 13 9.20 5.03 21.68
N ILE A 14 8.91 3.98 22.45
CA ILE A 14 7.57 3.44 22.70
C ILE A 14 6.67 4.61 23.15
N GLY A 15 5.77 5.04 22.27
CA GLY A 15 4.83 6.14 22.53
C GLY A 15 4.46 7.00 21.31
N THR A 16 5.34 7.18 20.32
CA THR A 16 4.99 7.93 19.10
C THR A 16 5.87 7.49 17.94
N LEU A 17 5.29 6.86 16.91
CA LEU A 17 6.00 6.63 15.66
C LEU A 17 6.36 7.98 15.04
N SER A 18 7.57 8.12 14.51
CA SER A 18 7.94 9.34 13.79
C SER A 18 7.08 9.48 12.54
N GLU A 19 6.88 10.72 12.08
CA GLU A 19 6.18 10.97 10.82
C GLU A 19 6.85 10.28 9.63
N ASP A 20 8.18 10.11 9.66
CA ASP A 20 8.92 9.38 8.62
C ASP A 20 8.57 7.88 8.63
N CYS A 21 8.50 7.26 9.82
CA CYS A 21 8.05 5.87 9.95
C CYS A 21 6.61 5.70 9.44
N LEU A 22 5.71 6.63 9.78
CA LEU A 22 4.32 6.58 9.30
C LEU A 22 4.23 6.70 7.78
N ARG A 23 4.98 7.63 7.17
CA ARG A 23 5.04 7.75 5.71
C ARG A 23 5.54 6.46 5.05
N ARG A 24 6.63 5.87 5.56
CA ARG A 24 7.15 4.61 5.04
C ARG A 24 6.17 3.45 5.18
N LEU A 25 5.44 3.38 6.30
CA LEU A 25 4.37 2.40 6.49
C LEU A 25 3.27 2.59 5.44
N GLU A 26 2.79 3.83 5.25
CA GLU A 26 1.75 4.13 4.26
C GLU A 26 2.19 3.80 2.82
N ASP A 27 3.45 4.08 2.48
CA ASP A 27 4.04 3.73 1.19
C ASP A 27 4.06 2.21 1.00
N ALA A 28 4.54 1.46 2.00
CA ALA A 28 4.55 0.00 1.94
C ALA A 28 3.13 -0.58 1.82
N PHE A 29 2.17 -0.08 2.60
CA PHE A 29 0.77 -0.54 2.49
C PHE A 29 0.14 -0.20 1.14
N SER A 30 0.56 0.89 0.51
CA SER A 30 0.12 1.25 -0.85
C SER A 30 0.59 0.27 -1.92
N LEU A 31 1.66 -0.47 -1.65
CA LEU A 31 2.13 -1.56 -2.50
C LEU A 31 1.40 -2.89 -2.21
N GLY A 32 0.49 -2.91 -1.23
CA GLY A 32 -0.21 -4.13 -0.81
C GLY A 32 0.59 -4.99 0.16
N CYS A 33 1.66 -4.46 0.76
CA CYS A 33 2.48 -5.21 1.71
C CYS A 33 1.69 -5.63 2.97
N SER A 34 2.11 -6.75 3.55
CA SER A 34 1.69 -7.20 4.87
C SER A 34 2.23 -6.30 5.99
N ASP A 35 1.67 -6.44 7.19
CA ASP A 35 2.10 -5.65 8.34
C ASP A 35 3.58 -5.91 8.69
N ALA A 36 4.06 -7.15 8.54
CA ALA A 36 5.46 -7.52 8.80
C ALA A 36 6.42 -6.89 7.78
N GLU A 37 6.06 -6.91 6.49
CA GLU A 37 6.85 -6.30 5.41
C GLU A 37 6.89 -4.78 5.56
N ALA A 38 5.76 -4.15 5.86
CA ALA A 38 5.68 -2.71 6.10
C ALA A 38 6.52 -2.29 7.32
N CYS A 39 6.46 -3.06 8.42
CA CYS A 39 7.30 -2.84 9.59
C CYS A 39 8.79 -2.98 9.27
N CYS A 40 9.17 -4.00 8.48
CA CYS A 40 10.54 -4.20 8.01
C CYS A 40 11.03 -3.00 7.20
N PHE A 41 10.22 -2.51 6.26
CA PHE A 41 10.54 -1.34 5.43
C PHE A 41 10.64 -0.04 6.24
N ALA A 42 9.74 0.16 7.20
CA ALA A 42 9.71 1.36 8.04
C ALA A 42 10.75 1.34 9.18
N GLY A 43 11.41 0.21 9.43
CA GLY A 43 12.36 0.05 10.54
C GLY A 43 11.69 -0.01 11.91
N VAL A 44 10.46 -0.52 11.98
CA VAL A 44 9.64 -0.61 13.19
C VAL A 44 9.43 -2.07 13.56
N THR A 45 9.34 -2.40 14.85
CA THR A 45 8.98 -3.76 15.28
C THR A 45 7.47 -3.96 15.21
N LEU A 46 7.04 -5.19 14.89
CA LEU A 46 5.63 -5.52 14.79
C LEU A 46 4.86 -5.22 16.08
N GLN A 47 5.48 -5.43 17.24
CA GLN A 47 4.89 -5.14 18.54
C GLN A 47 4.56 -3.65 18.69
N VAL A 48 5.52 -2.76 18.41
CA VAL A 48 5.33 -1.31 18.49
C VAL A 48 4.23 -0.85 17.53
N PHE A 49 4.20 -1.41 16.32
CA PHE A 49 3.14 -1.09 15.36
C PHE A 49 1.76 -1.55 15.84
N GLN A 50 1.65 -2.74 16.42
CA GLN A 50 0.39 -3.23 16.98
C GLN A 50 -0.12 -2.37 18.15
N GLU A 51 0.79 -1.88 18.99
CA GLU A 51 0.44 -0.92 20.05
C GLU A 51 -0.05 0.41 19.46
N TYR A 52 0.61 0.92 18.42
CA TYR A 52 0.16 2.11 17.69
C TYR A 52 -1.25 1.93 17.11
N LEU A 53 -1.56 0.80 16.49
CA LEU A 53 -2.90 0.52 15.95
C LEU A 53 -4.00 0.45 17.01
N LYS A 54 -3.67 0.10 18.25
CA LYS A 54 -4.64 0.14 19.36
C LYS A 54 -4.90 1.56 19.81
N ALA A 55 -3.89 2.42 19.77
CA ALA A 55 -4.00 3.83 20.13
C ALA A 55 -4.66 4.67 19.03
N ASP A 56 -4.49 4.28 17.76
CA ASP A 56 -5.03 4.98 16.58
C ASP A 56 -5.85 4.03 15.68
N PRO A 57 -7.14 3.83 15.97
CA PRO A 57 -8.04 3.04 15.13
C PRO A 57 -8.23 3.61 13.72
N ALA A 58 -8.10 4.93 13.53
CA ALA A 58 -8.28 5.56 12.23
C ALA A 58 -7.15 5.16 11.27
N PHE A 59 -5.91 5.04 11.77
CA PHE A 59 -4.81 4.53 10.97
C PHE A 59 -5.02 3.07 10.56
N LYS A 60 -5.63 2.24 11.42
CA LYS A 60 -5.96 0.84 11.09
C LYS A 60 -6.88 0.77 9.86
N ASP A 61 -7.93 1.58 9.81
CA ASP A 61 -8.84 1.63 8.67
C ASP A 61 -8.14 2.19 7.42
N ARG A 62 -7.36 3.26 7.59
CA ARG A 62 -6.58 3.87 6.50
C ARG A 62 -5.64 2.85 5.83
N ARG A 63 -4.96 2.03 6.62
CA ARG A 63 -4.08 0.97 6.13
C ARG A 63 -4.80 -0.03 5.23
N GLU A 64 -5.99 -0.50 5.63
CA GLU A 64 -6.74 -1.47 4.84
C GLU A 64 -7.21 -0.87 3.50
N ILE A 65 -7.52 0.44 3.49
CA ILE A 65 -7.80 1.19 2.26
C ILE A 65 -6.55 1.29 1.38
N LEU A 66 -5.38 1.59 1.95
CA LEU A 66 -4.14 1.71 1.20
C LEU A 66 -3.77 0.40 0.49
N LYS A 67 -4.00 -0.75 1.11
CA LYS A 67 -3.79 -2.08 0.52
C LYS A 67 -4.66 -2.36 -0.72
N GLN A 68 -5.70 -1.57 -0.97
CA GLN A 68 -6.52 -1.68 -2.19
C GLN A 68 -5.88 -0.99 -3.41
N ARG A 69 -4.86 -0.15 -3.22
CA ARG A 69 -4.22 0.61 -4.31
C ARG A 69 -3.70 -0.27 -5.46
N PRO A 70 -3.04 -1.42 -5.23
CA PRO A 70 -2.60 -2.28 -6.33
C PRO A 70 -3.77 -2.83 -7.16
N GLN A 71 -4.87 -3.22 -6.51
CA GLN A 71 -6.07 -3.69 -7.21
C GLN A 71 -6.72 -2.57 -8.00
N LEU A 72 -6.77 -1.36 -7.45
CA LEU A 72 -7.26 -0.18 -8.16
C LEU A 72 -6.38 0.14 -9.37
N LEU A 73 -5.06 0.06 -9.23
CA LEU A 73 -4.12 0.26 -10.34
C LEU A 73 -4.30 -0.79 -11.44
N ALA A 74 -4.50 -2.07 -11.07
CA ALA A 74 -4.80 -3.12 -12.03
C ALA A 74 -6.10 -2.84 -12.79
N ARG A 75 -7.18 -2.44 -12.09
CA ARG A 75 -8.45 -2.04 -12.71
C ARG A 75 -8.25 -0.85 -13.67
N GLN A 76 -7.50 0.16 -13.26
CA GLN A 76 -7.18 1.31 -14.10
C GLN A 76 -6.39 0.92 -15.34
N THR A 77 -5.47 -0.04 -15.21
CA THR A 77 -4.66 -0.54 -16.34
C THR A 77 -5.56 -1.20 -17.38
N VAL A 78 -6.47 -2.08 -16.95
CA VAL A 78 -7.47 -2.68 -17.85
C VAL A 78 -8.35 -1.60 -18.49
N PHE A 79 -8.83 -0.64 -17.71
CA PHE A 79 -9.66 0.46 -18.23
C PHE A 79 -8.93 1.31 -19.28
N LYS A 80 -7.64 1.57 -19.11
CA LYS A 80 -6.83 2.27 -20.11
C LYS A 80 -6.69 1.43 -21.38
N ALA A 81 -6.43 0.14 -21.25
CA ALA A 81 -6.33 -0.77 -22.38
C ALA A 81 -7.62 -0.83 -23.21
N LEU A 82 -8.81 -0.70 -22.60
CA LEU A 82 -10.09 -0.60 -23.32
C LEU A 82 -10.14 0.55 -24.32
N LYS A 83 -9.40 1.64 -24.08
CA LYS A 83 -9.38 2.79 -25.00
C LYS A 83 -8.49 2.57 -26.21
N GLU A 84 -7.48 1.72 -26.07
CA GLU A 84 -6.41 1.53 -27.06
C GLU A 84 -6.67 0.29 -27.91
N ASP A 85 -7.26 -0.75 -27.33
CA ASP A 85 -7.50 -2.03 -27.98
C ASP A 85 -9.01 -2.34 -28.08
N PRO A 86 -9.60 -2.20 -29.29
CA PRO A 86 -10.99 -2.54 -29.55
C PRO A 86 -11.35 -4.00 -29.21
N GLN A 87 -10.39 -4.94 -29.26
CA GLN A 87 -10.65 -6.34 -28.97
C GLN A 87 -10.92 -6.54 -27.48
N ILE A 88 -10.15 -5.89 -26.60
CA ILE A 88 -10.42 -5.91 -25.15
C ILE A 88 -11.79 -5.27 -24.84
N ALA A 89 -12.18 -4.23 -25.59
CA ALA A 89 -13.50 -3.61 -25.45
C ALA A 89 -14.64 -4.55 -25.85
N LEU A 90 -14.49 -5.29 -26.95
CA LEU A 90 -15.47 -6.31 -27.37
C LEU A 90 -15.57 -7.44 -26.34
N GLU A 91 -14.44 -7.98 -25.87
CA GLU A 91 -14.45 -9.03 -24.83
C GLU A 91 -15.15 -8.57 -23.54
N TYR A 92 -14.98 -7.31 -23.15
CA TYR A 92 -15.66 -6.75 -21.99
C TYR A 92 -17.18 -6.70 -22.22
N LEU A 93 -17.62 -6.25 -23.39
CA LEU A 93 -19.05 -6.22 -23.74
C LEU A 93 -19.65 -7.63 -23.77
N ASP A 94 -18.95 -8.64 -24.28
CA ASP A 94 -19.43 -10.03 -24.29
C ASP A 94 -19.64 -10.58 -22.87
N ARG A 95 -18.71 -10.28 -21.95
CA ARG A 95 -18.81 -10.70 -20.55
C ARG A 95 -19.94 -9.99 -19.79
N VAL A 96 -20.24 -8.74 -20.12
CA VAL A 96 -21.26 -7.93 -19.44
C VAL A 96 -22.65 -8.15 -20.05
N SER A 97 -22.75 -8.31 -21.37
CA SER A 97 -24.02 -8.49 -22.08
C SER A 97 -24.65 -9.86 -21.86
N GLY A 98 -23.93 -10.80 -21.23
CA GLY A 98 -24.43 -12.14 -20.90
C GLY A 98 -24.79 -13.00 -22.13
N CYS A 99 -24.49 -12.51 -23.34
CA CYS A 99 -24.86 -13.18 -24.58
C CYS A 99 -23.83 -14.27 -24.88
N LYS A 100 -23.95 -15.40 -24.18
CA LYS A 100 -23.37 -16.64 -24.66
C LYS A 100 -24.16 -17.07 -25.90
N THR A 101 -23.62 -16.81 -27.08
CA THR A 101 -24.03 -17.49 -28.32
C THR A 101 -23.65 -18.96 -28.25
#